data_AF-A0A9D2H6E0-F1
#
_entry.id   AF-A0A9D2H6E0-F1
#
_cell.length_a   1.000
_cell.length_b   1.000
_cell.length_c   1.000
_cell.angle_alpha   90.00
_cell.angle_beta   90.00
_cell.angle_gamma   90.00
#
_symmetry.space_group_name_H-M   'P 1'
#
loop_
_entity.id
_entity.type
_entity.pdbx_description
1 polymer ?
#
loop_
_entity_poly.entity_id
_entity_poly.type
_entity_poly.pdbx_seq_one_letter_code
_entity_poly.pdbx_strand_id
1 'polypeptide(L)'
;MDALFGFLGNYWWLALVFGGAIASGLSALGSWWSKQAKQRHKNRIEVLRVKAEIAQSKRSNDPQAIAEADAAGRASRIERLMSTHDEVSKRWLEYELDAGKLIAFPTMSDGRDPHTAAFLRAKKVADGLRPESSESRIDAETYAEYRDAVHDYEVAFDVAEQEARRVRASGFTESERQRLDRAQHMLNVAVDQSATAAERQTAYRRVREELDGLIVISNAADSELKRRVAGELEA
;
A
#
# COMPACT_ATOMS: atom_id res chain seq x y z
N MET A 1 51.77 -55.16 39.00
CA MET A 1 51.57 -53.70 39.09
C MET A 1 51.79 -53.19 40.53
N ASP A 2 52.32 -54.00 41.44
CA ASP A 2 52.42 -53.65 42.87
C ASP A 2 53.66 -52.82 43.27
N ALA A 3 54.70 -52.82 42.44
CA ALA A 3 55.92 -52.03 42.70
C ALA A 3 55.70 -50.51 42.57
N LEU A 4 54.74 -50.09 41.74
CA LEU A 4 54.40 -48.68 41.54
C LEU A 4 53.58 -48.15 42.72
N PHE A 5 52.63 -48.94 43.24
CA PHE A 5 51.80 -48.52 44.38
C PHE A 5 52.59 -48.42 45.70
N GLY A 6 53.60 -49.28 45.91
CA GLY A 6 54.50 -49.19 47.08
C GLY A 6 55.38 -47.94 47.07
N PHE A 7 55.83 -47.51 45.90
CA PHE A 7 56.62 -46.28 45.75
C PHE A 7 55.78 -45.01 46.01
N LEU A 8 54.55 -44.98 45.49
CA LEU A 8 53.61 -43.86 45.73
C LEU A 8 53.16 -43.74 47.19
N GLY A 9 53.10 -44.84 47.93
CA GLY A 9 52.79 -44.83 49.37
C GLY A 9 53.94 -44.34 50.26
N ASN A 10 55.20 -44.59 49.89
CA ASN A 10 56.37 -44.28 50.73
C ASN A 10 56.95 -42.87 50.50
N TYR A 11 56.66 -42.25 49.35
CA TYR A 11 57.26 -40.98 48.92
C TYR A 11 56.24 -39.84 48.73
N TRP A 12 55.03 -39.96 49.31
CA TRP A 12 53.96 -38.96 49.20
C TRP A 12 54.34 -37.56 49.73
N TRP A 13 55.31 -37.47 50.64
CA TRP A 13 55.82 -36.22 51.20
C TRP A 13 56.68 -35.40 50.21
N LEU A 14 57.20 -36.02 49.13
CA LEU A 14 57.96 -35.30 48.10
C LEU A 14 57.07 -34.38 47.24
N ALA A 15 55.76 -34.67 47.15
CA ALA A 15 54.81 -33.81 46.47
C ALA A 15 54.61 -32.45 47.17
N LEU A 16 54.89 -32.35 48.48
CA LEU A 16 54.79 -31.10 49.23
C LEU A 16 56.03 -30.21 49.08
N VAL A 17 57.23 -30.81 49.09
CA VAL A 17 58.50 -30.08 48.97
C VAL A 17 58.77 -29.64 47.52
N PHE A 18 58.39 -30.45 46.54
CA PHE A 18 58.61 -30.16 45.12
C PHE A 18 57.33 -29.73 44.36
N GLY A 19 56.15 -29.85 44.97
CA GLY A 19 54.88 -29.47 44.33
C GLY A 19 54.73 -27.97 44.08
N GLY A 20 55.30 -27.13 44.95
CA GLY A 20 55.28 -25.66 44.76
C GLY A 20 56.05 -25.20 43.52
N ALA A 21 57.16 -25.86 43.18
CA ALA A 21 57.95 -25.55 42.00
C ALA A 21 57.27 -26.06 40.71
N ILE A 22 56.63 -27.24 40.74
CA ILE A 22 55.93 -27.81 39.59
C ILE A 22 54.63 -27.04 39.27
N ALA A 23 53.89 -26.55 40.28
CA ALA A 23 52.67 -25.76 40.08
C ALA A 23 52.93 -24.40 39.41
N SER A 24 54.09 -23.78 39.66
CA SER A 24 54.47 -22.50 39.04
C SER A 24 54.85 -22.63 37.56
N GLY A 25 55.44 -23.75 37.14
CA GLY A 25 55.77 -24.03 35.73
C GLY A 25 54.55 -24.33 34.86
N LEU A 26 53.52 -25.00 35.42
CA LEU A 26 52.28 -25.32 34.70
C LEU A 26 51.36 -24.10 34.49
N SER A 27 51.42 -23.10 35.37
CA SER A 27 50.63 -21.86 35.26
C SER A 27 51.12 -20.93 34.13
N ALA A 28 52.41 -20.99 33.80
CA ALA A 28 52.99 -20.23 32.68
C ALA A 28 52.60 -20.79 31.30
N LEU A 29 52.33 -22.10 31.20
CA LEU A 29 51.87 -22.75 29.95
C LEU A 29 50.40 -22.46 29.62
N GLY A 30 49.52 -22.27 30.61
CA GLY A 30 48.10 -21.98 30.39
C GLY A 30 47.77 -20.53 29.99
N SER A 31 48.56 -19.56 30.45
CA SER A 31 48.33 -18.14 30.17
C SER A 31 48.79 -17.68 28.78
N TRP A 32 49.71 -18.43 28.16
CA TRP A 32 50.18 -18.17 26.79
C TRP A 32 49.15 -18.64 25.73
N TRP A 33 48.50 -19.79 25.94
CA TRP A 33 47.45 -20.30 25.03
C TRP A 33 46.14 -19.52 25.08
N SER A 34 45.75 -18.98 26.24
CA SER A 34 44.50 -18.21 26.39
C SER A 34 44.56 -16.79 25.79
N LYS A 35 45.75 -16.18 25.70
CA LYS A 35 45.94 -14.89 25.01
C LYS A 35 45.88 -15.03 23.48
N GLN A 36 46.40 -16.12 22.93
CA GLN A 36 46.39 -16.37 21.48
C GLN A 36 44.99 -16.75 20.95
N ALA A 37 44.15 -17.38 21.77
CA ALA A 37 42.75 -17.67 21.42
C ALA A 37 41.89 -16.40 21.23
N LYS A 38 42.08 -15.39 22.09
CA LYS A 38 41.35 -14.11 21.99
C LYS A 38 41.72 -13.30 20.75
N GLN A 39 42.99 -13.35 20.32
CA GLN A 39 43.45 -12.67 19.10
C GLN A 39 42.90 -13.34 17.83
N ARG A 40 42.82 -14.67 17.81
CA ARG A 40 42.23 -15.41 16.67
C ARG A 40 40.75 -15.11 16.46
N HIS A 41 40.00 -14.86 17.54
CA HIS A 41 38.58 -14.52 17.43
C HIS A 41 38.38 -13.13 16.81
N LYS A 42 39.18 -12.14 17.21
CA LYS A 42 39.17 -10.79 16.60
C LYS A 42 39.49 -10.85 15.11
N ASN A 43 40.57 -11.53 14.75
CA ASN A 43 40.98 -11.68 13.36
C ASN A 43 39.93 -12.43 12.52
N ARG A 44 39.21 -13.41 13.09
CA ARG A 44 38.11 -14.09 12.38
C ARG A 44 36.92 -13.17 12.13
N ILE A 45 36.54 -12.34 13.09
CA ILE A 45 35.43 -11.39 12.90
C ILE A 45 35.80 -10.35 11.85
N GLU A 46 37.03 -9.84 11.87
CA GLU A 46 37.53 -8.91 10.86
C GLU A 46 37.58 -9.56 9.47
N VAL A 47 38.09 -10.79 9.35
CA VAL A 47 38.10 -11.52 8.07
C VAL A 47 36.68 -11.83 7.59
N LEU A 48 35.74 -12.15 8.48
CA LEU A 48 34.34 -12.36 8.10
C LEU A 48 33.67 -11.07 7.64
N ARG A 49 33.95 -9.93 8.29
CA ARG A 49 33.49 -8.61 7.85
C ARG A 49 34.07 -8.23 6.50
N VAL A 50 35.39 -8.33 6.34
CA VAL A 50 36.07 -8.07 5.05
C VAL A 50 35.55 -9.01 3.96
N LYS A 51 35.33 -10.30 4.26
CA LYS A 51 34.72 -11.24 3.31
C LYS A 51 33.26 -10.87 2.99
N ALA A 52 32.49 -10.40 3.96
CA ALA A 52 31.12 -9.93 3.75
C ALA A 52 31.10 -8.65 2.91
N GLU A 53 31.97 -7.69 3.18
CA GLU A 53 32.17 -6.45 2.40
C GLU A 53 32.64 -6.76 0.97
N ILE A 54 33.55 -7.72 0.78
CA ILE A 54 33.99 -8.20 -0.54
C ILE A 54 32.85 -8.95 -1.25
N ALA A 55 32.08 -9.77 -0.55
CA ALA A 55 30.93 -10.48 -1.13
C ALA A 55 29.80 -9.51 -1.52
N GLN A 56 29.57 -8.48 -0.71
CA GLN A 56 28.60 -7.43 -0.96
C GLN A 56 29.03 -6.54 -2.13
N SER A 57 30.30 -6.16 -2.20
CA SER A 57 30.85 -5.42 -3.36
C SER A 57 30.91 -6.26 -4.64
N LYS A 58 31.13 -7.58 -4.54
CA LYS A 58 30.99 -8.49 -5.69
C LYS A 58 29.54 -8.62 -6.15
N ARG A 59 28.57 -8.69 -5.24
CA ARG A 59 27.14 -8.66 -5.58
C ARG A 59 26.73 -7.32 -6.18
N SER A 60 27.26 -6.20 -5.70
CA SER A 60 26.98 -4.89 -6.29
C SER A 60 27.60 -4.69 -7.67
N ASN A 61 28.62 -5.47 -8.02
CA ASN A 61 29.27 -5.45 -9.34
C ASN A 61 28.82 -6.61 -10.26
N ASP A 62 27.88 -7.44 -9.82
CA ASP A 62 27.30 -8.50 -10.65
C ASP A 62 26.29 -7.85 -11.63
N PRO A 63 26.52 -7.90 -12.95
CA PRO A 63 25.61 -7.31 -13.93
C PRO A 63 24.17 -7.81 -13.82
N GLN A 64 23.96 -9.07 -13.38
CA GLN A 64 22.62 -9.62 -13.19
C GLN A 64 21.93 -8.99 -11.98
N ALA A 65 22.62 -8.86 -10.85
CA ALA A 65 22.08 -8.24 -9.65
C ALA A 65 21.76 -6.75 -9.85
N ILE A 66 22.58 -6.02 -10.63
CA ILE A 66 22.31 -4.62 -10.99
C ILE A 66 21.05 -4.55 -11.86
N ALA A 67 20.93 -5.38 -12.89
CA ALA A 67 19.78 -5.40 -13.78
C ALA A 67 18.47 -5.76 -13.06
N GLU A 68 18.52 -6.69 -12.09
CA GLU A 68 17.39 -7.05 -11.22
C GLU A 68 17.00 -5.89 -10.30
N ALA A 69 17.96 -5.22 -9.67
CA ALA A 69 17.71 -4.06 -8.83
C ALA A 69 17.08 -2.89 -9.62
N ASP A 70 17.59 -2.63 -10.83
CA ASP A 70 17.03 -1.61 -11.74
C ASP A 70 15.61 -1.99 -12.20
N ALA A 71 15.37 -3.27 -12.47
CA ALA A 71 14.04 -3.78 -12.81
C ALA A 71 13.05 -3.63 -11.65
N ALA A 72 13.44 -3.99 -10.44
CA ALA A 72 12.64 -3.80 -9.23
C ALA A 72 12.35 -2.30 -8.99
N GLY A 73 13.34 -1.44 -9.19
CA GLY A 73 13.17 0.01 -9.10
C GLY A 73 12.20 0.57 -10.15
N ARG A 74 12.23 0.06 -11.38
CA ARG A 74 11.25 0.40 -12.43
C ARG A 74 9.85 -0.06 -12.07
N ALA A 75 9.69 -1.32 -11.66
CA ALA A 75 8.39 -1.88 -11.29
C ALA A 75 7.74 -1.09 -10.14
N SER A 76 8.51 -0.76 -9.10
CA SER A 76 8.03 0.06 -7.99
C SER A 76 7.60 1.48 -8.42
N ARG A 77 8.23 2.07 -9.44
CA ARG A 77 7.80 3.37 -9.99
C ARG A 77 6.49 3.26 -10.74
N ILE A 78 6.32 2.21 -11.54
CA ILE A 78 5.07 1.96 -12.29
C ILE A 78 3.93 1.66 -11.32
N GLU A 79 4.18 0.83 -10.31
CA GLU A 79 3.22 0.50 -9.26
C GLU A 79 2.69 1.75 -8.55
N ARG A 80 3.58 2.71 -8.20
CA ARG A 80 3.14 3.98 -7.62
C ARG A 80 2.21 4.76 -8.54
N LEU A 81 2.51 4.85 -9.85
CA LEU A 81 1.63 5.53 -10.80
C LEU A 81 0.28 4.81 -10.97
N MET A 82 0.30 3.48 -11.02
CA MET A 82 -0.93 2.68 -11.05
C MET A 82 -1.76 2.90 -9.78
N SER A 83 -1.13 2.98 -8.61
CA SER A 83 -1.80 3.30 -7.36
C SER A 83 -2.45 4.69 -7.38
N THR A 84 -1.75 5.72 -7.87
CA THR A 84 -2.32 7.07 -8.02
C THR A 84 -3.49 7.07 -8.98
N HIS A 85 -3.36 6.40 -10.12
CA HIS A 85 -4.47 6.21 -11.06
C HIS A 85 -5.68 5.59 -10.37
N ASP A 86 -5.49 4.47 -9.67
CA ASP A 86 -6.56 3.73 -9.00
C ASP A 86 -7.22 4.56 -7.89
N GLU A 87 -6.46 5.41 -7.19
CA GLU A 87 -6.96 6.34 -6.19
C GLU A 87 -7.92 7.38 -6.80
N VAL A 88 -7.53 8.02 -7.90
CA VAL A 88 -8.40 9.00 -8.60
C VAL A 88 -9.66 8.31 -9.13
N SER A 89 -9.51 7.12 -9.73
CA SER A 89 -10.64 6.32 -10.20
C SER A 89 -11.59 5.95 -9.06
N LYS A 90 -11.07 5.60 -7.88
CA LYS A 90 -11.89 5.31 -6.70
C LYS A 90 -12.64 6.56 -6.23
N ARG A 91 -11.98 7.72 -6.13
CA ARG A 91 -12.61 9.00 -5.76
C ARG A 91 -13.74 9.36 -6.72
N TRP A 92 -13.54 9.17 -8.02
CA TRP A 92 -14.59 9.40 -9.02
C TRP A 92 -15.76 8.42 -8.89
N LEU A 93 -15.49 7.13 -8.67
CA LEU A 93 -16.54 6.12 -8.50
C LEU A 93 -17.46 6.42 -7.31
N GLU A 94 -17.00 7.15 -6.28
CA GLU A 94 -17.87 7.59 -5.20
C GLU A 94 -19.00 8.50 -5.72
N TYR A 95 -18.78 9.31 -6.76
CA TYR A 95 -19.82 10.16 -7.36
C TYR A 95 -20.78 9.37 -8.25
N GLU A 96 -20.30 8.31 -8.91
CA GLU A 96 -21.10 7.48 -9.81
C GLU A 96 -21.89 6.37 -9.12
N LEU A 97 -21.44 5.92 -7.94
CA LEU A 97 -22.05 4.83 -7.18
C LEU A 97 -22.88 5.32 -5.99
N ASP A 98 -22.54 6.46 -5.38
CA ASP A 98 -23.30 7.04 -4.27
C ASP A 98 -24.35 8.01 -4.80
N ALA A 99 -25.61 7.57 -4.79
CA ALA A 99 -26.74 8.40 -5.19
C ALA A 99 -26.80 9.74 -4.44
N GLY A 100 -26.34 9.80 -3.19
CA GLY A 100 -26.33 11.05 -2.41
C GLY A 100 -25.29 12.04 -2.93
N LYS A 101 -24.09 11.55 -3.29
CA LYS A 101 -23.07 12.41 -3.93
C LYS A 101 -23.50 12.86 -5.32
N LEU A 102 -24.18 11.98 -6.06
CA LEU A 102 -24.72 12.30 -7.38
C LEU A 102 -25.74 13.44 -7.31
N ILE A 103 -26.67 13.41 -6.33
CA ILE A 103 -27.63 14.50 -6.09
C ILE A 103 -26.94 15.80 -5.65
N ALA A 104 -25.94 15.70 -4.77
CA ALA A 104 -25.26 16.87 -4.22
C ALA A 104 -24.32 17.57 -5.22
N PHE A 105 -23.71 16.80 -6.12
CA PHE A 105 -22.70 17.27 -7.08
C PHE A 105 -23.03 16.79 -8.51
N PRO A 106 -24.18 17.20 -9.07
CA PRO A 106 -24.70 16.64 -10.33
C PRO A 106 -23.80 16.88 -11.53
N THR A 107 -22.97 17.94 -11.51
CA THR A 107 -22.03 18.25 -12.59
C THR A 107 -20.92 17.20 -12.73
N MET A 108 -20.57 16.46 -11.66
CA MET A 108 -19.54 15.41 -11.73
C MET A 108 -19.91 14.23 -12.64
N SER A 109 -21.20 14.01 -12.87
CA SER A 109 -21.74 12.98 -13.76
C SER A 109 -22.25 13.56 -15.09
N ASP A 110 -22.26 14.88 -15.25
CA ASP A 110 -22.72 15.55 -16.47
C ASP A 110 -21.57 15.74 -17.46
N GLY A 111 -21.53 14.90 -18.50
CA GLY A 111 -20.53 15.02 -19.57
C GLY A 111 -20.64 16.28 -20.43
N ARG A 112 -21.67 17.11 -20.26
CA ARG A 112 -21.79 18.42 -20.92
C ARG A 112 -21.03 19.52 -20.17
N ASP A 113 -20.78 19.32 -18.88
CA ASP A 113 -19.94 20.24 -18.12
C ASP A 113 -18.50 20.18 -18.68
N PRO A 114 -17.88 21.33 -19.00
CA PRO A 114 -16.57 21.35 -19.63
C PRO A 114 -15.46 20.77 -18.74
N HIS A 115 -15.59 20.86 -17.41
CA HIS A 115 -14.60 20.36 -16.47
C HIS A 115 -14.73 18.85 -16.32
N THR A 116 -15.95 18.33 -16.18
CA THR A 116 -16.21 16.89 -16.20
C THR A 116 -15.82 16.27 -17.54
N ALA A 117 -16.12 16.93 -18.66
CA ALA A 117 -15.70 16.47 -19.97
C ALA A 117 -14.17 16.43 -20.15
N ALA A 118 -13.46 17.41 -19.59
CA ALA A 118 -11.99 17.42 -19.58
C ALA A 118 -11.43 16.27 -18.75
N PHE A 119 -11.97 16.07 -17.54
CA PHE A 119 -11.66 14.94 -16.67
C PHE A 119 -11.89 13.59 -17.38
N LEU A 120 -13.05 13.36 -17.98
CA LEU A 120 -13.38 12.10 -18.66
C LEU A 120 -12.46 11.84 -19.87
N ARG A 121 -12.04 12.89 -20.58
CA ARG A 121 -11.04 12.77 -21.65
C ARG A 121 -9.67 12.38 -21.09
N ALA A 122 -9.20 13.06 -20.04
CA ALA A 122 -7.92 12.74 -19.39
C ALA A 122 -7.93 11.31 -18.85
N LYS A 123 -9.03 10.89 -18.23
CA LYS A 123 -9.26 9.51 -17.79
C LYS A 123 -9.07 8.52 -18.93
N LYS A 124 -9.74 8.74 -20.06
CA LYS A 124 -9.66 7.84 -21.22
C LYS A 124 -8.24 7.71 -21.75
N VAL A 125 -7.47 8.80 -21.74
CA VAL A 125 -6.05 8.79 -22.15
C VAL A 125 -5.22 7.99 -21.13
N ALA A 126 -5.37 8.25 -19.84
CA ALA A 126 -4.67 7.52 -18.78
C ALA A 126 -5.01 6.03 -18.77
N ASP A 127 -6.28 5.66 -18.97
CA ASP A 127 -6.74 4.27 -19.10
C ASP A 127 -6.08 3.57 -20.30
N GLY A 128 -5.98 4.26 -21.44
CA GLY A 128 -5.40 3.70 -22.66
C GLY A 128 -3.89 3.49 -22.60
N LEU A 129 -3.19 4.27 -21.77
CA LEU A 129 -1.74 4.17 -21.55
C LEU A 129 -1.37 3.29 -20.34
N ARG A 130 -2.36 2.80 -19.59
CA ARG A 130 -2.14 2.01 -18.38
C ARG A 130 -1.47 0.66 -18.73
N PRO A 131 -0.30 0.36 -18.17
CA PRO A 131 0.33 -0.95 -18.35
C PRO A 131 -0.52 -2.08 -17.76
N GLU A 132 -0.40 -3.29 -18.33
CA GLU A 132 -1.12 -4.48 -17.83
C GLU A 132 -0.70 -4.86 -16.40
N SER A 133 0.57 -4.65 -16.07
CA SER A 133 1.12 -4.89 -14.73
C SER A 133 2.29 -3.97 -14.43
N SER A 134 2.61 -3.80 -13.15
CA SER A 134 3.80 -3.06 -12.71
C SER A 134 5.12 -3.69 -13.18
N GLU A 135 5.12 -5.00 -13.46
CA GLU A 135 6.29 -5.74 -13.97
C GLU A 135 6.46 -5.64 -15.49
N SER A 136 5.48 -5.02 -16.18
CA SER A 136 5.51 -4.85 -17.63
C SER A 136 6.76 -4.07 -18.06
N ARG A 137 7.46 -4.58 -19.08
CA ARG A 137 8.63 -3.91 -19.66
C ARG A 137 8.15 -2.83 -20.63
N ILE A 138 7.98 -1.63 -20.12
CA ILE A 138 7.74 -0.42 -20.89
C ILE A 138 9.05 0.35 -21.09
N ASP A 139 9.17 1.06 -22.20
CA ASP A 139 10.28 1.97 -22.45
C ASP A 139 10.13 3.28 -21.67
N ALA A 140 11.15 4.14 -21.73
CA ALA A 140 11.17 5.39 -20.98
C ALA A 140 10.15 6.41 -21.51
N GLU A 141 9.85 6.36 -22.81
CA GLU A 141 8.89 7.27 -23.48
C GLU A 141 7.46 6.93 -23.04
N THR A 142 7.05 5.67 -23.16
CA THR A 142 5.75 5.16 -22.70
C THR A 142 5.56 5.41 -21.21
N TYR A 143 6.61 5.23 -20.39
CA TYR A 143 6.54 5.55 -18.96
C TYR A 143 6.29 7.05 -18.71
N ALA A 144 6.97 7.93 -19.46
CA ALA A 144 6.78 9.37 -19.34
C ALA A 144 5.37 9.79 -19.79
N GLU A 145 4.88 9.25 -20.91
CA GLU A 145 3.53 9.49 -21.41
C GLU A 145 2.47 9.04 -20.39
N TYR A 146 2.61 7.84 -19.82
CA TYR A 146 1.68 7.35 -18.80
C TYR A 146 1.74 8.19 -17.53
N ARG A 147 2.94 8.58 -17.08
CA ARG A 147 3.12 9.47 -15.92
C ARG A 147 2.40 10.80 -16.13
N ASP A 148 2.60 11.43 -17.29
CA ASP A 148 2.03 12.72 -17.60
C ASP A 148 0.51 12.62 -17.76
N ALA A 149 0.00 11.54 -18.37
CA ALA A 149 -1.43 11.27 -18.46
C ALA A 149 -2.09 11.03 -17.09
N VAL A 150 -1.43 10.34 -16.17
CA VAL A 150 -1.92 10.16 -14.78
C VAL A 150 -1.96 11.51 -14.05
N HIS A 151 -0.95 12.35 -14.23
CA HIS A 151 -0.94 13.69 -13.65
C HIS A 151 -2.07 14.57 -14.20
N ASP A 152 -2.25 14.60 -15.52
CA ASP A 152 -3.35 15.34 -16.16
C ASP A 152 -4.72 14.82 -15.72
N TYR A 153 -4.86 13.51 -15.55
CA TYR A 153 -6.06 12.87 -15.02
C TYR A 153 -6.39 13.33 -13.59
N GLU A 154 -5.40 13.32 -12.69
CA GLU A 154 -5.53 13.78 -11.32
C GLU A 154 -5.91 15.27 -11.25
N VAL A 155 -5.18 16.13 -11.97
CA VAL A 155 -5.43 17.57 -11.98
C VAL A 155 -6.80 17.89 -12.57
N ALA A 156 -7.18 17.25 -13.67
CA ALA A 156 -8.50 17.47 -14.27
C ALA A 156 -9.63 17.02 -13.33
N PHE A 157 -9.44 15.93 -12.58
CA PHE A 157 -10.40 15.50 -11.57
C PHE A 157 -10.54 16.52 -10.43
N ASP A 158 -9.44 17.01 -9.88
CA ASP A 158 -9.45 17.98 -8.78
C ASP A 158 -10.13 19.30 -9.19
N VAL A 159 -9.87 19.77 -10.41
CA VAL A 159 -10.54 20.96 -10.98
C VAL A 159 -12.05 20.72 -11.14
N ALA A 160 -12.45 19.57 -11.68
CA ALA A 160 -13.86 19.22 -11.82
C ALA A 160 -14.55 19.13 -10.45
N GLU A 161 -13.91 18.50 -9.45
CA GLU A 161 -14.44 18.39 -8.10
C GLU A 161 -14.58 19.75 -7.42
N GLN A 162 -13.59 20.63 -7.55
CA GLN A 162 -13.65 21.98 -7.00
C GLN A 162 -14.80 22.78 -7.61
N GLU A 163 -14.96 22.73 -8.92
CA GLU A 163 -16.04 23.42 -9.62
C GLU A 163 -17.42 22.83 -9.30
N ALA A 164 -17.54 21.51 -9.19
CA ALA A 164 -18.76 20.86 -8.73
C ALA A 164 -19.13 21.30 -7.30
N ARG A 165 -18.15 21.46 -6.41
CA ARG A 165 -18.39 21.97 -5.05
C ARG A 165 -18.77 23.45 -5.00
N ARG A 166 -18.26 24.24 -5.95
CA ARG A 166 -18.57 25.67 -6.09
C ARG A 166 -19.98 25.90 -6.65
N VAL A 167 -20.35 25.15 -7.69
CA VAL A 167 -21.61 25.31 -8.40
C VAL A 167 -22.75 24.54 -7.73
N ARG A 168 -22.51 23.32 -7.26
CA ARG A 168 -23.53 22.41 -6.68
C ARG A 168 -24.80 22.36 -7.57
N ALA A 169 -25.95 22.69 -6.98
CA ALA A 169 -27.24 22.74 -7.67
C ALA A 169 -27.61 24.14 -8.19
N SER A 170 -26.67 25.09 -8.28
CA SER A 170 -26.99 26.46 -8.74
C SER A 170 -27.41 26.54 -10.21
N GLY A 171 -27.06 25.55 -11.03
CA GLY A 171 -27.51 25.43 -12.43
C GLY A 171 -28.99 25.00 -12.60
N PHE A 172 -29.63 24.55 -11.53
CA PHE A 172 -31.05 24.18 -11.53
C PHE A 172 -31.93 25.38 -11.17
N THR A 173 -33.19 25.37 -11.62
CA THR A 173 -34.19 26.34 -11.17
C THR A 173 -34.57 26.11 -9.70
N GLU A 174 -35.25 27.06 -9.07
CA GLU A 174 -35.63 26.96 -7.66
C GLU A 174 -36.55 25.76 -7.39
N SER A 175 -37.52 25.49 -8.26
CA SER A 175 -38.41 24.33 -8.13
C SER A 175 -37.66 23.01 -8.27
N GLU A 176 -36.67 22.95 -9.17
CA GLU A 176 -35.81 21.77 -9.35
C GLU A 176 -34.89 21.55 -8.15
N ARG A 177 -34.29 22.61 -7.59
CA ARG A 177 -33.51 22.52 -6.34
C ARG A 177 -34.34 21.94 -5.20
N GLN A 178 -35.58 22.40 -5.04
CA GLN A 178 -36.49 21.85 -4.02
C GLN A 178 -36.81 20.37 -4.26
N ARG A 179 -36.89 19.91 -5.52
CA ARG A 179 -37.03 18.48 -5.85
C ARG A 179 -35.78 17.70 -5.43
N LEU A 180 -34.59 18.23 -5.71
CA LEU A 180 -33.32 17.61 -5.29
C LEU A 180 -33.20 17.53 -3.76
N ASP A 181 -33.58 18.58 -3.04
CA ASP A 181 -33.57 18.58 -1.57
C ASP A 181 -34.54 17.53 -0.99
N ARG A 182 -35.74 17.40 -1.58
CA ARG A 182 -36.69 16.34 -1.20
C ARG A 182 -36.15 14.96 -1.53
N ALA A 183 -35.53 14.77 -2.69
CA ALA A 183 -34.88 13.52 -3.06
C ALA A 183 -33.77 13.16 -2.06
N GLN A 184 -32.94 14.12 -1.65
CA GLN A 184 -31.91 13.91 -0.65
C GLN A 184 -32.49 13.49 0.71
N HIS A 185 -33.59 14.11 1.14
CA HIS A 185 -34.27 13.73 2.38
C HIS A 185 -34.85 12.31 2.30
N MET A 186 -35.54 11.97 1.21
CA MET A 186 -36.08 10.62 1.00
C MET A 186 -34.96 9.58 0.87
N LEU A 187 -33.82 9.94 0.29
CA LEU A 187 -32.66 9.06 0.21
C LEU A 187 -32.13 8.70 1.59
N ASN A 188 -32.03 9.67 2.51
CA ASN A 188 -31.61 9.42 3.89
C ASN A 188 -32.55 8.42 4.58
N VAL A 189 -33.86 8.55 4.40
CA VAL A 189 -34.85 7.60 4.94
C VAL A 189 -34.71 6.22 4.26
N ALA A 190 -34.44 6.19 2.96
CA ALA A 190 -34.31 4.94 2.20
C ALA A 190 -33.09 4.09 2.66
N VAL A 191 -32.03 4.73 3.13
CA VAL A 191 -30.81 4.04 3.60
C VAL A 191 -30.75 3.86 5.12
N ASP A 192 -31.69 4.45 5.87
CA ASP A 192 -31.75 4.37 7.33
C ASP A 192 -32.18 2.97 7.80
N GLN A 193 -31.27 2.26 8.45
CA GLN A 193 -31.50 0.90 8.97
C GLN A 193 -32.46 0.86 10.17
N SER A 194 -32.75 2.00 10.80
CA SER A 194 -33.74 2.08 11.87
C SER A 194 -35.18 2.17 11.36
N ALA A 195 -35.38 2.54 10.08
CA ALA A 195 -36.68 2.60 9.43
C ALA A 195 -37.17 1.20 9.01
N THR A 196 -38.50 1.03 8.90
CA THR A 196 -39.07 -0.25 8.44
C THR A 196 -38.77 -0.51 6.96
N ALA A 197 -38.71 -1.78 6.56
CA ALA A 197 -38.43 -2.14 5.16
C ALA A 197 -39.45 -1.53 4.17
N ALA A 198 -40.72 -1.41 4.56
CA ALA A 198 -41.76 -0.80 3.73
C ALA A 198 -41.57 0.72 3.56
N GLU A 199 -41.14 1.42 4.61
CA GLU A 199 -40.80 2.85 4.55
C GLU A 199 -39.60 3.08 3.65
N ARG A 200 -38.54 2.26 3.78
CA ARG A 200 -37.35 2.37 2.92
C ARG A 200 -37.66 2.15 1.44
N GLN A 201 -38.47 1.15 1.11
CA GLN A 201 -38.90 0.90 -0.28
C GLN A 201 -39.76 2.03 -0.84
N THR A 202 -40.63 2.62 -0.01
CA THR A 202 -41.46 3.76 -0.40
C THR A 202 -40.61 5.00 -0.63
N ALA A 203 -39.66 5.28 0.28
CA ALA A 203 -38.71 6.36 0.15
C ALA A 203 -37.83 6.20 -1.11
N TYR A 204 -37.33 4.98 -1.39
CA TYR A 204 -36.58 4.68 -2.61
C TYR A 204 -37.37 4.98 -3.89
N ARG A 205 -38.64 4.57 -3.97
CA ARG A 205 -39.51 4.91 -5.12
C ARG A 205 -39.65 6.42 -5.27
N ARG A 206 -39.81 7.12 -4.15
CA ARG A 206 -39.97 8.58 -4.13
C ARG A 206 -38.71 9.33 -4.54
N VAL A 207 -37.52 8.84 -4.18
CA VAL A 207 -36.25 9.35 -4.71
C VAL A 207 -36.23 9.27 -6.23
N ARG A 208 -36.60 8.13 -6.81
CA ARG A 208 -36.60 7.97 -8.28
C ARG A 208 -37.56 8.92 -8.98
N GLU A 209 -38.75 9.11 -8.43
CA GLU A 209 -39.75 10.01 -9.00
C GLU A 209 -39.32 11.48 -8.90
N GLU A 210 -38.69 11.89 -7.79
CA GLU A 210 -38.21 13.27 -7.62
C GLU A 210 -37.01 13.57 -8.54
N LEU A 211 -36.14 12.58 -8.79
CA LEU A 211 -34.99 12.73 -9.69
C LEU A 211 -35.33 12.57 -11.17
N ASP A 212 -36.49 12.01 -11.49
CA ASP A 212 -36.91 11.79 -12.87
C ASP A 212 -36.94 13.10 -13.67
N GLY A 213 -36.30 13.06 -14.84
CA GLY A 213 -36.13 14.22 -15.72
C GLY A 213 -35.12 15.28 -15.26
N LEU A 214 -34.54 15.17 -14.06
CA LEU A 214 -33.49 16.09 -13.58
C LEU A 214 -32.10 15.48 -13.68
N ILE A 215 -31.96 14.26 -13.16
CA ILE A 215 -30.68 13.60 -13.01
C ILE A 215 -30.86 12.12 -13.38
N VAL A 216 -30.01 11.64 -14.29
CA VAL A 216 -29.98 10.22 -14.66
C VAL A 216 -29.09 9.49 -13.67
N ILE A 217 -29.68 8.60 -12.87
CA ILE A 217 -28.93 7.72 -11.96
C ILE A 217 -28.32 6.59 -12.80
N SER A 218 -27.02 6.34 -12.62
CA SER A 218 -26.35 5.22 -13.27
C SER A 218 -26.96 3.87 -12.83
N ASN A 219 -26.94 2.86 -13.71
CA ASN A 219 -27.42 1.52 -13.34
C ASN A 219 -26.65 0.94 -12.14
N ALA A 220 -25.39 1.32 -12.00
CA ALA A 220 -24.53 0.89 -10.90
C ALA A 220 -24.96 1.55 -9.58
N ALA A 221 -25.20 2.87 -9.55
CA ALA A 221 -25.77 3.56 -8.38
C ALA A 221 -27.16 3.03 -8.01
N ASP A 222 -28.03 2.76 -8.99
CA ASP A 222 -29.35 2.18 -8.73
C ASP A 222 -29.25 0.78 -8.10
N SER A 223 -28.32 -0.03 -8.58
CA SER A 223 -28.06 -1.37 -8.04
C SER A 223 -27.50 -1.34 -6.62
N GLU A 224 -26.53 -0.44 -6.37
CA GLU A 224 -25.95 -0.24 -5.05
C GLU A 224 -26.98 0.31 -4.06
N LEU A 225 -27.81 1.27 -4.49
CA LEU A 225 -28.89 1.81 -3.68
C LEU A 225 -29.93 0.72 -3.36
N LYS A 226 -30.34 -0.09 -4.34
CA LYS A 226 -31.22 -1.25 -4.11
C LYS A 226 -30.62 -2.21 -3.08
N ARG A 227 -29.33 -2.52 -3.19
CA ARG A 227 -28.61 -3.39 -2.24
C ARG A 227 -28.66 -2.84 -0.81
N ARG A 228 -28.47 -1.53 -0.64
CA ARG A 228 -28.55 -0.87 0.68
C ARG A 228 -29.98 -0.80 1.23
N VAL A 229 -30.95 -0.49 0.38
CA VAL A 229 -32.39 -0.38 0.75
C VAL A 229 -32.96 -1.73 1.15
N ALA A 230 -32.62 -2.77 0.38
CA ALA A 230 -32.97 -4.14 0.69
C ALA A 230 -32.39 -4.57 2.04
N GLY A 231 -31.20 -4.07 2.40
CA GLY A 231 -30.28 -4.75 3.30
C GLY A 231 -29.43 -5.68 2.43
N GLU A 232 -28.14 -5.82 2.61
CA GLU A 232 -27.60 -6.79 3.58
C GLU A 232 -28.64 -7.80 4.13
N LEU A 233 -29.49 -8.38 3.26
CA LEU A 233 -30.59 -9.28 3.62
C LEU A 233 -30.14 -10.67 4.10
N GLU A 234 -28.83 -10.92 4.29
CA GLU A 234 -28.29 -12.22 4.73
C GLU A 234 -27.03 -12.11 5.64
N ALA A 235 -26.79 -10.99 6.31
CA ALA A 235 -25.70 -10.88 7.30
C ALA A 235 -26.22 -10.81 8.75
#